data_AF-A0A6J4JXW0-F1
#
_entry.id   AF-A0A6J4JXW0-F1
#
_cell.length_a   1.000
_cell.length_b   1.000
_cell.length_c   1.000
_cell.angle_alpha   90.00
_cell.angle_beta   90.00
_cell.angle_gamma   90.00
#
_symmetry.space_group_name_H-M   'P 1'
#
loop_
_entity.id
_entity.type
_entity.pdbx_description
1 polymer ?
#
loop_
_entity_poly.entity_id
_entity_poly.type
_entity_poly.pdbx_seq_one_letter_code
_entity_poly.pdbx_strand_id
1 'polypeptide(L)' 'MRPATLQIVSTSPGCISYRLIAAGRVVWSNRVHDRPEGHAGARRRLAAWAAEHRYTVSERKEGNTRRAS' A
#
# COMPACT_ATOMS: atom_id res chain seq x y z
N MET A 1 4.40 -11.92 -14.71
CA MET A 1 4.26 -10.68 -13.93
C MET A 1 5.16 -10.78 -12.70
N ARG A 2 5.71 -9.67 -12.20
CA ARG A 2 6.60 -9.65 -11.04
C ARG A 2 5.75 -9.61 -9.74
N PRO A 3 5.97 -10.47 -8.75
CA PRO A 3 5.20 -10.42 -7.51
C PRO A 3 5.58 -9.19 -6.69
N ALA A 4 4.59 -8.55 -6.08
CA ALA A 4 4.79 -7.48 -5.12
C ALA A 4 3.72 -7.49 -4.02
N THR A 5 4.09 -7.07 -2.83
CA THR A 5 3.21 -7.00 -1.67
C THR A 5 2.83 -5.56 -1.38
N LEU A 6 1.54 -5.27 -1.29
CA LEU A 6 1.06 -3.98 -0.79
C LEU A 6 1.14 -3.97 0.74
N GLN A 7 1.81 -2.96 1.28
CA GLN A 7 1.81 -2.61 2.69
C GLN A 7 1.15 -1.23 2.86
N ILE A 8 0.25 -1.11 3.83
CA ILE A 8 -0.45 0.14 4.16
C ILE A 8 -0.09 0.49 5.59
N VAL A 9 0.59 1.63 5.79
CA VAL A 9 1.14 2.02 7.08
C VAL A 9 0.65 3.41 7.45
N SER A 10 0.16 3.60 8.68
CA SER A 10 -0.09 4.95 9.21
C SER A 10 1.24 5.60 9.59
N THR A 11 1.56 6.74 8.98
CA THR A 11 2.84 7.45 9.22
C THR A 11 2.71 8.59 10.22
N SER A 12 1.52 9.13 10.38
CA SER A 12 1.17 10.15 11.38
C SER A 12 -0.36 10.20 11.51
N PRO A 13 -0.93 10.87 12.53
CA PRO A 13 -2.37 11.02 12.65
C PRO A 13 -2.98 11.59 11.37
N GLY A 14 -3.92 10.83 10.77
CA GLY A 14 -4.59 11.22 9.54
C GLY A 14 -3.75 11.10 8.25
N CYS A 15 -2.58 10.46 8.28
CA CYS A 15 -1.75 10.22 7.09
C CYS A 15 -1.38 8.74 6.92
N ILE A 16 -1.76 8.19 5.77
CA ILE A 16 -1.56 6.78 5.42
C ILE A 16 -0.62 6.68 4.22
N SER A 17 0.40 5.82 4.32
CA SER A 17 1.34 5.50 3.26
C SER A 17 1.02 4.12 2.67
N TYR A 18 0.68 4.09 1.39
CA TYR A 18 0.62 2.88 0.58
C TYR A 18 2.02 2.62 0.00
N ARG A 19 2.55 1.42 0.18
CA ARG A 19 3.90 1.03 -0.28
C ARG A 19 3.81 -0.31 -0.99
N LEU A 20 4.37 -0.39 -2.19
CA LEU A 20 4.47 -1.64 -2.93
C LEU A 20 5.90 -2.19 -2.79
N ILE A 21 6.03 -3.38 -2.23
CA ILE A 21 7.31 -4.03 -1.95
C ILE A 21 7.51 -5.18 -2.93
N ALA A 22 8.60 -5.15 -3.70
CA ALA A 22 9.00 -6.23 -4.59
C ALA A 22 10.48 -6.58 -4.35
N ALA A 23 10.80 -7.87 -4.23
CA ALA A 23 12.15 -8.35 -3.93
C ALA A 23 12.81 -7.64 -2.73
N GLY A 24 12.03 -7.38 -1.67
CA GLY A 24 12.50 -6.72 -0.45
C GLY A 24 12.71 -5.20 -0.57
N ARG A 25 12.35 -4.56 -1.69
CA ARG A 25 12.51 -3.12 -1.92
C ARG A 25 11.18 -2.43 -2.18
N VAL A 26 11.03 -1.20 -1.71
CA VAL A 26 9.89 -0.35 -2.07
C VAL A 26 10.08 0.10 -3.51
N VAL A 27 9.18 -0.33 -4.39
CA VAL A 27 9.21 0.02 -5.83
C VAL A 27 8.21 1.11 -6.18
N TRP A 28 7.23 1.35 -5.30
CA TRP A 28 6.24 2.40 -5.45
C TRP A 28 5.73 2.83 -4.07
N SER A 29 5.40 4.11 -3.91
CA SER A 29 4.75 4.60 -2.71
C SER A 29 3.84 5.78 -3.00
N ASN A 30 2.76 5.91 -2.22
CA ASN A 30 1.86 7.05 -2.27
C ASN A 30 1.32 7.35 -0.87
N ARG A 31 1.41 8.61 -0.44
CA ARG A 31 0.81 9.07 0.82
C ARG A 31 -0.53 9.72 0.55
N VAL A 32 -1.48 9.50 1.45
CA VAL A 32 -2.82 10.10 1.40
C VAL A 32 -3.25 10.50 2.80
N HIS A 33 -4.22 11.40 2.87
CA HIS A 33 -4.96 11.60 4.10
C HIS A 33 -5.88 10.41 4.38
N ASP A 34 -6.08 10.11 5.66
CA ASP A 34 -6.96 9.05 6.16
C ASP A 34 -8.43 9.44 5.97
N ARG A 35 -8.87 9.41 4.70
CA ARG A 35 -10.23 9.71 4.25
C ARG A 35 -10.61 8.74 3.14
N PRO A 36 -11.89 8.32 3.02
CA PRO A 36 -12.34 7.35 2.03
C PRO A 36 -11.86 7.66 0.59
N GLU A 37 -11.92 8.93 0.17
CA GLU A 37 -11.50 9.39 -1.15
C GLU A 37 -9.99 9.23 -1.37
N GLY A 38 -9.20 9.47 -0.31
CA GLY A 38 -7.76 9.27 -0.29
C GLY A 38 -7.39 7.81 -0.56
N HIS A 39 -8.03 6.88 0.16
CA HIS A 39 -7.83 5.44 -0.04
C HIS A 39 -8.22 4.98 -1.43
N ALA A 40 -9.40 5.41 -1.92
CA ALA A 40 -9.88 5.06 -3.25
C ALA A 40 -8.91 5.56 -4.33
N GLY A 41 -8.46 6.81 -4.23
CA GLY A 41 -7.47 7.39 -5.14
C GLY A 41 -6.12 6.66 -5.09
N ALA A 42 -5.64 6.31 -3.90
CA ALA A 42 -4.38 5.56 -3.73
C ALA A 42 -4.45 4.18 -4.38
N ARG A 43 -5.54 3.43 -4.17
CA ARG A 43 -5.75 2.11 -4.78
C ARG A 43 -5.83 2.19 -6.30
N ARG A 44 -6.52 3.19 -6.86
CA ARG A 44 -6.59 3.39 -8.32
C ARG A 44 -5.21 3.66 -8.93
N ARG A 45 -4.44 4.58 -8.33
CA ARG A 45 -3.06 4.90 -8.79
C ARG A 45 -2.13 3.69 -8.67
N LEU A 46 -2.22 2.95 -7.56
CA LEU A 46 -1.47 1.70 -7.37
C LEU A 46 -1.79 0.69 -8.47
N ALA A 47 -3.08 0.44 -8.75
CA ALA A 47 -3.50 -0.54 -9.74
C ALA A 47 -3.04 -0.17 -11.15
N ALA A 48 -3.18 1.11 -11.53
CA ALA A 48 -2.69 1.61 -12.82
C ALA A 48 -1.17 1.43 -12.97
N TRP A 49 -0.41 1.87 -11.97
CA TRP A 49 1.04 1.75 -11.96
C TRP A 49 1.49 0.27 -11.97
N ALA A 50 0.88 -0.59 -11.15
CA ALA A 50 1.22 -2.00 -11.10
C ALA A 50 0.95 -2.71 -12.45
N ALA A 51 -0.16 -2.38 -13.13
CA ALA A 51 -0.47 -2.90 -14.44
C ALA A 51 0.56 -2.47 -15.49
N GLU A 52 0.90 -1.18 -15.54
CA GLU A 52 1.91 -0.61 -16.44
C GLU A 52 3.28 -1.29 -16.27
N HIS A 53 3.68 -1.52 -15.02
CA HIS A 53 4.97 -2.13 -14.69
C HIS A 53 4.92 -3.66 -14.55
N ARG A 54 3.82 -4.32 -14.97
CA ARG A 54 3.64 -5.78 -14.96
C ARG A 54 3.87 -6.42 -13.58
N TYR A 55 3.43 -5.76 -12.51
CA TYR A 55 3.40 -6.29 -11.16
C TYR A 55 2.09 -6.99 -10.84
N THR A 56 2.17 -8.15 -10.17
CA THR A 56 1.02 -8.78 -9.51
C THR A 56 1.04 -8.37 -8.05
N VAL A 57 0.01 -7.65 -7.62
CA VAL A 57 -0.08 -7.12 -6.25
C VAL A 57 -0.85 -8.11 -5.37
N SER A 58 -0.25 -8.47 -4.24
CA SER A 58 -0.93 -9.17 -3.15
C SER A 58 -1.03 -8.24 -1.95
N GLU A 59 -2.23 -8.08 -1.40
CA GLU A 59 -2.39 -7.33 -0.15
C GLU A 59 -1.95 -8.21 1.02
N ARG A 60 -0.96 -7.77 1.80
CA ARG A 60 -0.85 -8.28 3.16
C ARG A 60 -1.88 -7.54 3.99
N LYS A 61 -2.89 -8.26 4.48
CA LYS A 61 -3.62 -7.82 5.68
C LYS A 61 -2.60 -7.85 6.80
N GLU A 62 -1.97 -6.72 7.09
CA GLU A 62 -1.27 -6.57 8.36
C GLU A 62 -2.37 -6.66 9.42
N GLY A 63 -2.47 -7.84 10.04
CA GLY A 63 -3.29 -8.02 11.22
C GLY A 63 -2.82 -6.99 12.22
N ASN A 64 -3.71 -6.07 12.59
CA ASN A 64 -3.53 -5.25 13.77
C ASN A 64 -3.58 -6.20 14.98
N THR A 65 -2.53 -7.00 15.19
CA THR A 65 -2.28 -7.67 16.46
C THR A 65 -1.93 -6.55 17.43
N ARG A 66 -2.98 -5.91 17.97
CA ARG A 66 -2.92 -5.35 19.31
C ARG A 66 -2.50 -6.50 20.21
N ARG A 67 -1.21 -6.56 20.54
CA ARG A 67 -0.71 -7.28 21.70
C ARG A 67 -0.48 -6.24 22.78
N ALA A 68 -1.00 -6.54 23.98
CA ALA A 68 -0.88 -5.82 25.25
C ALA A 68 -1.76 -4.55 25.35
N SER A 69 -2.57 -4.36 26.39
CA SER A 69 -2.61 -4.92 27.76
C SER A 69 -4.04 -5.09 28.26
#